data_AF-A0A0B5I5C6-F1
#
_entry.id   AF-A0A0B5I5C6-F1
#
_cell.length_a   1.000
_cell.length_b   1.000
_cell.length_c   1.000
_cell.angle_alpha   90.00
_cell.angle_beta   90.00
_cell.angle_gamma   90.00
#
_symmetry.space_group_name_H-M   'P 1'
#
loop_
_entity.id
_entity.type
_entity.pdbx_description
1 polymer ?
#
loop_
_entity_poly.entity_id
_entity_poly.type
_entity_poly.pdbx_seq_one_letter_code
_entity_poly.pdbx_strand_id
1 'polypeptide(L)'
;MTRIDLGGLVTRPAQVWGGVRLVPLVRDEPVPGLRLHREVYEGWGADSVALGDRTAYTSYIPHGFVADWTGTGAEAAAYGTRLGGEGEPTAVPVRRLHRMAKRRGREDRLRFLPLHLALEGYLALHFGGPSVVWDDWSREALRRGLSPRAEAAYAGWAVPGLAEALRVFELHPGQCGLLLYVADALASAFVVPHADDYRLLHPTLVEDLYGELVHQYAYYGAPVPEFTARIRDGAGGIRGLADLRAAALEQERAWAVAHDGLMARDLRETSYSFERAYRMGPFSLYRFLPPFERGGREQHIGEVITDRKGRAAYLKTFRLSENQIRKGYLLNRLADCDWHLGRTAEALGTSYAEVVRRVRGAGLGGLLDAHAVARRLREDQES
;
A
#
# COMPACT_ATOMS: atom_id res chain seq x y z
N MET A 1 12.37 5.46 -12.69
CA MET A 1 12.47 5.01 -11.29
C MET A 1 12.05 3.55 -11.25
N THR A 2 12.82 2.68 -10.62
CA THR A 2 12.56 1.22 -10.57
C THR A 2 12.56 0.66 -9.16
N ARG A 3 13.01 1.42 -8.15
CA ARG A 3 13.04 1.03 -6.74
C ARG A 3 12.57 2.17 -5.86
N ILE A 4 12.20 1.84 -4.62
CA ILE A 4 11.84 2.81 -3.59
C ILE A 4 13.14 3.30 -2.93
N ASP A 5 13.41 4.60 -3.05
CA ASP A 5 14.57 5.23 -2.41
C ASP A 5 14.18 5.74 -1.01
N LEU A 6 14.61 5.02 0.02
CA LEU A 6 14.46 5.39 1.42
C LEU A 6 15.62 6.27 1.94
N GLY A 7 16.45 6.81 1.03
CA GLY A 7 17.58 7.67 1.37
C GLY A 7 17.15 8.89 2.20
N GLY A 8 17.87 9.12 3.30
CA GLY A 8 17.55 10.13 4.30
C GLY A 8 16.57 9.67 5.39
N LEU A 9 16.17 8.41 5.40
CA LEU A 9 15.49 7.77 6.52
C LEU A 9 16.48 6.85 7.26
N VAL A 10 16.45 6.93 8.58
CA VAL A 10 17.25 6.07 9.46
C VAL A 10 16.30 5.29 10.36
N THR A 11 16.48 3.98 10.39
CA THR A 11 15.74 3.10 11.30
C THR A 11 16.26 3.25 12.73
N ARG A 12 15.34 3.32 13.69
CA ARG A 12 15.65 3.26 15.12
C ARG A 12 15.29 1.88 15.70
N PRO A 13 15.79 1.56 16.90
CA PRO A 13 15.41 0.33 17.60
C PRO A 13 13.90 0.11 17.61
N ALA A 14 13.50 -1.14 17.40
CA ALA A 14 12.09 -1.50 17.32
C ALA A 14 11.45 -1.56 18.71
N GLN A 15 10.16 -1.25 18.79
CA GLN A 15 9.31 -1.54 19.94
C GLN A 15 8.36 -2.69 19.57
N VAL A 16 8.09 -3.58 20.53
CA VAL A 16 7.33 -4.81 20.30
C VAL A 16 6.13 -4.89 21.24
N TRP A 17 4.98 -5.31 20.70
CA TRP A 17 3.80 -5.66 21.47
C TRP A 17 3.20 -6.97 20.94
N GLY A 18 3.41 -8.06 21.68
CA GLY A 18 2.99 -9.40 21.25
C GLY A 18 3.65 -9.79 19.92
N GLY A 19 2.84 -10.06 18.89
CA GLY A 19 3.30 -10.35 17.54
C GLY A 19 3.60 -9.12 16.68
N VAL A 20 3.36 -7.91 17.17
CA VAL A 20 3.52 -6.65 16.43
C VAL A 20 4.88 -6.03 16.74
N ARG A 21 5.68 -5.72 15.71
CA ARG A 21 6.93 -4.97 15.84
C ARG A 21 6.82 -3.66 15.05
N LEU A 22 7.09 -2.55 15.72
CA LEU A 22 7.09 -1.21 15.15
C LEU A 22 8.53 -0.72 15.08
N VAL A 23 9.04 -0.49 13.87
CA VAL A 23 10.39 0.02 13.63
C VAL A 23 10.29 1.51 13.25
N PRO A 24 10.70 2.44 14.13
CA PRO A 24 10.64 3.87 13.84
C PRO A 24 11.56 4.25 12.68
N LEU A 25 11.08 5.16 11.82
CA LEU A 25 11.88 5.81 10.79
C LEU A 25 12.04 7.29 11.12
N VAL A 26 13.28 7.75 11.28
CA VAL A 26 13.61 9.15 11.55
C VAL A 26 14.30 9.79 10.37
N ARG A 27 14.23 11.11 10.30
CA ARG A 27 14.97 11.95 9.36
C ARG A 27 15.61 13.09 10.13
N ASP A 28 16.83 13.48 9.75
CA ASP A 28 17.55 14.57 10.41
C ASP A 28 16.87 15.92 10.19
N GLU A 29 16.43 16.21 8.97
CA GLU A 29 15.73 17.44 8.60
C GLU A 29 14.43 17.13 7.86
N PRO A 30 13.28 17.74 8.20
CA PRO A 30 12.04 17.51 7.47
C PRO A 30 12.15 17.77 5.96
N VAL A 31 11.29 17.13 5.16
CA VAL A 31 11.25 17.42 3.72
C VAL A 31 10.73 18.85 3.52
N PRO A 32 11.54 19.76 2.95
CA PRO A 32 11.18 21.16 2.86
C PRO A 32 10.04 21.35 1.85
N GLY A 33 9.08 22.19 2.22
CA GLY A 33 7.99 22.61 1.32
C GLY A 33 6.95 21.54 1.01
N LEU A 34 6.83 20.48 1.83
CA LEU A 34 5.72 19.53 1.76
C LEU A 34 5.21 19.21 3.16
N ARG A 35 3.90 19.34 3.37
CA ARG A 35 3.20 18.90 4.58
C ARG A 35 2.05 17.97 4.23
N LEU A 36 1.76 17.02 5.11
CA LEU A 36 0.61 16.12 5.00
C LEU A 36 -0.36 16.30 6.17
N HIS A 37 -1.64 16.34 5.84
CA HIS A 37 -2.72 16.44 6.82
C HIS A 37 -3.82 15.43 6.54
N ARG A 38 -4.56 15.03 7.58
CA ARG A 38 -5.74 14.17 7.46
C ARG A 38 -6.96 15.00 7.07
N GLU A 39 -7.75 14.50 6.13
CA GLU A 39 -9.13 14.92 5.88
C GLU A 39 -10.06 13.78 6.32
N VAL A 40 -10.89 14.00 7.34
CA VAL A 40 -11.80 12.99 7.90
C VAL A 40 -13.12 12.97 7.12
N TYR A 41 -13.66 11.78 6.86
CA TYR A 41 -14.92 11.59 6.15
C TYR A 41 -16.05 11.17 7.12
N GLU A 42 -17.07 12.00 7.32
CA GLU A 42 -18.24 11.73 8.20
C GLU A 42 -19.11 10.52 7.80
N GLY A 43 -19.09 9.41 8.54
CA GLY A 43 -20.10 8.36 8.42
C GLY A 43 -19.59 6.93 8.22
N TRP A 44 -20.35 6.02 8.83
CA TRP A 44 -20.37 4.57 8.72
C TRP A 44 -20.58 4.01 7.31
N GLY A 45 -19.65 4.09 6.34
CA GLY A 45 -19.96 3.49 5.04
C GLY A 45 -18.89 3.26 3.99
N ALA A 46 -19.28 2.46 2.99
CA ALA A 46 -18.49 2.22 1.79
C ALA A 46 -18.56 3.45 0.89
N ASP A 47 -17.41 3.99 0.51
CA ASP A 47 -17.30 5.09 -0.43
C ASP A 47 -17.11 4.52 -1.84
N SER A 48 -17.80 5.12 -2.81
CA SER A 48 -17.68 4.82 -4.23
C SER A 48 -16.99 5.97 -4.95
N VAL A 49 -15.87 5.69 -5.60
CA VAL A 49 -15.05 6.64 -6.34
C VAL A 49 -15.24 6.41 -7.84
N ALA A 50 -15.68 7.43 -8.57
CA ALA A 50 -15.72 7.36 -10.04
C ALA A 50 -14.28 7.36 -10.61
N LEU A 51 -13.97 6.38 -11.46
CA LEU A 51 -12.64 6.26 -12.09
C LEU A 51 -12.60 6.79 -13.53
N GLY A 52 -13.77 6.85 -14.20
CA GLY A 52 -13.87 7.07 -15.64
C GLY A 52 -14.51 5.85 -16.33
N ASP A 53 -14.87 5.97 -17.60
CA ASP A 53 -15.36 4.86 -18.43
C ASP A 53 -16.49 4.02 -17.81
N ARG A 54 -17.37 4.68 -17.05
CA ARG A 54 -18.49 4.07 -16.30
C ARG A 54 -18.05 3.03 -15.24
N THR A 55 -16.79 3.06 -14.84
CA THR A 55 -16.25 2.24 -13.74
C THR A 55 -16.21 3.02 -12.42
N ALA A 56 -16.38 2.29 -11.33
CA ALA A 56 -16.30 2.83 -9.98
C ALA A 56 -15.50 1.89 -9.07
N TYR A 57 -14.71 2.48 -8.20
CA TYR A 57 -14.02 1.79 -7.11
C TYR A 57 -14.86 1.92 -5.84
N THR A 58 -15.12 0.82 -5.15
CA THR A 58 -15.89 0.87 -3.89
C THR A 58 -15.08 0.25 -2.77
N SER A 59 -14.90 0.96 -1.67
CA SER A 59 -14.15 0.51 -0.49
C SER A 59 -14.58 1.26 0.76
N TYR A 60 -14.17 0.79 1.93
CA TYR A 60 -14.24 1.58 3.15
C TYR A 60 -13.09 2.59 3.16
N ILE A 61 -13.41 3.89 3.19
CA ILE A 61 -12.43 4.99 3.09
C ILE A 61 -12.64 5.94 4.27
N PRO A 62 -11.94 5.73 5.40
CA PRO A 62 -12.19 6.49 6.62
C PRO A 62 -11.63 7.92 6.57
N HIS A 63 -10.60 8.14 5.75
CA HIS A 63 -9.94 9.43 5.63
C HIS A 63 -9.22 9.58 4.28
N GLY A 64 -8.97 10.82 3.89
CA GLY A 64 -8.02 11.19 2.84
C GLY A 64 -6.79 11.88 3.43
N PHE A 65 -5.72 11.95 2.65
CA PHE A 65 -4.57 12.81 2.95
C PHE A 65 -4.56 14.02 2.03
N VAL A 66 -4.21 15.18 2.59
CA VAL A 66 -4.03 16.42 1.86
C VAL A 66 -2.55 16.77 1.88
N ALA A 67 -1.94 16.73 0.70
CA ALA A 67 -0.61 17.26 0.46
C ALA A 67 -0.68 18.76 0.19
N ASP A 68 0.08 19.54 0.95
CA ASP A 68 0.27 20.98 0.78
C ASP A 68 1.75 21.26 0.44
N TRP A 69 1.98 21.90 -0.72
CA TRP A 69 3.33 22.28 -1.17
C TRP A 69 3.49 23.79 -1.40
N THR A 70 2.69 24.61 -0.71
CA THR A 70 2.73 26.08 -0.79
C THR A 70 4.07 26.69 -0.35
N GLY A 71 4.93 25.94 0.34
CA GLY A 71 6.27 26.39 0.74
C GLY A 71 6.31 27.39 1.89
N THR A 72 5.17 27.85 2.40
CA THR A 72 5.12 28.86 3.48
C THR A 72 5.45 28.30 4.85
N GLY A 73 5.58 26.97 5.01
CA GLY A 73 5.91 26.32 6.28
C GLY A 73 4.93 26.60 7.42
N ALA A 74 3.91 27.43 7.16
CA ALA A 74 2.92 27.84 8.13
C ALA A 74 2.16 26.60 8.53
N GLU A 75 2.06 26.38 9.83
CA GLU A 75 1.11 25.51 10.49
C GLU A 75 -0.30 25.88 10.01
N ALA A 76 -0.67 25.42 8.83
CA ALA A 76 -2.02 25.53 8.32
C ALA A 76 -2.82 24.50 9.12
N ALA A 77 -3.33 24.98 10.26
CA ALA A 77 -4.11 24.26 11.24
C ALA A 77 -4.99 23.18 10.60
N ALA A 78 -4.98 22.00 11.24
CA ALA A 78 -5.92 20.94 11.00
C ALA A 78 -7.35 21.52 10.98
N TYR A 79 -8.01 21.53 9.82
CA TYR A 79 -9.44 21.72 9.78
C TYR A 79 -10.09 20.39 10.16
N GLY A 80 -10.08 20.11 11.46
CA GLY A 80 -10.49 18.85 12.06
C GLY A 80 -11.05 19.04 13.46
N THR A 81 -11.87 20.08 13.67
CA THR A 81 -12.72 20.20 14.86
C THR A 81 -14.17 20.14 14.43
N ARG A 82 -14.83 19.02 14.74
CA ARG A 82 -16.23 19.06 15.15
C ARG A 82 -16.57 17.85 16.02
N LEU A 83 -17.30 18.16 17.09
CA LEU A 83 -17.98 17.20 17.95
C LEU A 83 -19.29 16.73 17.29
N GLY A 84 -19.61 15.46 17.55
CA GLY A 84 -20.71 14.63 17.07
C GLY A 84 -21.98 15.27 16.49
N GLY A 85 -22.49 14.65 15.41
CA GLY A 85 -23.90 14.68 15.06
C GLY A 85 -24.59 13.46 15.67
N GLU A 86 -25.60 13.69 16.49
CA GLU A 86 -26.44 12.65 17.10
C GLU A 86 -27.36 12.00 16.05
N GLY A 87 -27.45 10.67 16.13
CA GLY A 87 -28.43 9.86 15.38
C GLY A 87 -27.81 8.54 14.88
N GLU A 88 -28.38 7.41 15.29
CA GLU A 88 -28.09 6.10 14.69
C GLU A 88 -28.56 6.11 13.22
N PRO A 89 -27.67 5.90 12.23
CA PRO A 89 -28.07 5.83 10.84
C PRO A 89 -28.87 4.54 10.59
N THR A 90 -30.09 4.67 10.06
CA THR A 90 -30.95 3.55 9.66
C THR A 90 -30.35 2.68 8.54
N ALA A 91 -29.34 3.19 7.83
CA ALA A 91 -28.58 2.48 6.81
C ALA A 91 -27.15 3.05 6.68
N VAL A 92 -26.22 2.22 6.20
CA VAL A 92 -24.84 2.61 5.85
C VAL A 92 -24.87 3.55 4.63
N PRO A 93 -24.56 4.85 4.75
CA PRO A 93 -24.55 5.76 3.61
C PRO A 93 -23.39 5.43 2.65
N VAL A 94 -23.69 5.24 1.36
CA VAL A 94 -22.65 5.16 0.32
C VAL A 94 -22.34 6.56 -0.19
N ARG A 95 -21.12 7.05 0.03
CA ARG A 95 -20.72 8.37 -0.48
C ARG A 95 -20.08 8.26 -1.84
N ARG A 96 -20.37 9.23 -2.71
CA ARG A 96 -19.76 9.32 -4.05
C ARG A 96 -18.61 10.31 -4.03
N LEU A 97 -17.39 9.80 -4.14
CA LEU A 97 -16.20 10.60 -4.38
C LEU A 97 -15.94 10.69 -5.89
N HIS A 98 -15.60 11.87 -6.39
CA HIS A 98 -15.47 12.05 -7.84
C HIS A 98 -14.14 11.54 -8.42
N ARG A 99 -13.07 11.46 -7.61
CA ARG A 99 -11.70 11.10 -8.07
C ARG A 99 -10.87 10.56 -6.92
N MET A 100 -9.91 9.70 -7.21
CA MET A 100 -8.89 9.20 -6.27
C MET A 100 -7.93 10.30 -5.79
N ALA A 101 -7.48 11.15 -6.71
CA ALA A 101 -6.71 12.35 -6.41
C ALA A 101 -7.49 13.58 -6.91
N LYS A 102 -7.65 14.60 -6.06
CA LYS A 102 -8.41 15.81 -6.38
C LYS A 102 -7.69 17.04 -5.84
N ARG A 103 -7.40 18.00 -6.72
CA ARG A 103 -6.90 19.32 -6.36
C ARG A 103 -7.90 20.05 -5.45
N ARG A 104 -7.41 20.74 -4.42
CA ARG A 104 -8.25 21.46 -3.44
C ARG A 104 -7.90 22.95 -3.43
N GLY A 105 -8.87 23.84 -3.64
CA GLY A 105 -8.68 25.28 -3.42
C GLY A 105 -7.54 25.88 -4.25
N ARG A 106 -6.63 26.62 -3.59
CA ARG A 106 -5.42 27.22 -4.20
C ARG A 106 -4.58 26.19 -4.95
N GLU A 107 -3.69 26.69 -5.80
CA GLU A 107 -2.99 25.89 -6.80
C GLU A 107 -2.14 24.73 -6.25
N ASP A 108 -1.83 24.77 -4.95
CA ASP A 108 -0.76 24.01 -4.31
C ASP A 108 -1.24 22.98 -3.27
N ARG A 109 -2.47 22.47 -3.40
CA ARG A 109 -3.00 21.39 -2.53
C ARG A 109 -3.63 20.25 -3.31
N LEU A 110 -3.34 19.02 -2.88
CA LEU A 110 -3.87 17.79 -3.45
C LEU A 110 -4.44 16.89 -2.36
N ARG A 111 -5.72 16.54 -2.46
CA ARG A 111 -6.29 15.44 -1.68
C ARG A 111 -6.10 14.13 -2.43
N PHE A 112 -5.61 13.09 -1.76
CA PHE A 112 -5.57 11.72 -2.26
C PHE A 112 -6.08 10.73 -1.20
N LEU A 113 -6.46 9.53 -1.63
CA LEU A 113 -7.02 8.48 -0.77
C LEU A 113 -5.93 7.45 -0.47
N PRO A 114 -5.42 7.37 0.78
CA PRO A 114 -4.22 6.61 1.05
C PRO A 114 -4.42 5.11 0.81
N LEU A 115 -3.44 4.43 0.22
CA LEU A 115 -3.47 3.04 -0.27
C LEU A 115 -4.50 2.73 -1.37
N HIS A 116 -5.56 3.51 -1.51
CA HIS A 116 -6.60 3.25 -2.51
C HIS A 116 -6.12 3.48 -3.95
N LEU A 117 -5.13 4.35 -4.19
CA LEU A 117 -4.48 4.47 -5.51
C LEU A 117 -3.76 3.18 -5.92
N ALA A 118 -3.10 2.54 -4.97
CA ALA A 118 -2.37 1.29 -5.20
C ALA A 118 -3.34 0.11 -5.39
N LEU A 119 -4.37 0.02 -4.54
CA LEU A 119 -5.41 -1.00 -4.65
C LEU A 119 -6.21 -0.88 -5.94
N GLU A 120 -6.57 0.34 -6.36
CA GLU A 120 -7.22 0.55 -7.64
C GLU A 120 -6.31 0.13 -8.81
N GLY A 121 -5.02 0.45 -8.77
CA GLY A 121 -4.07 -0.01 -9.79
C GLY A 121 -3.92 -1.54 -9.85
N TYR A 122 -3.88 -2.20 -8.70
CA TYR A 122 -3.88 -3.66 -8.63
C TYR A 122 -5.19 -4.24 -9.18
N LEU A 123 -6.34 -3.68 -8.82
CA LEU A 123 -7.64 -4.08 -9.37
C LEU A 123 -7.76 -3.79 -10.87
N ALA A 124 -7.05 -2.78 -11.36
CA ALA A 124 -7.03 -2.39 -12.76
C ALA A 124 -6.26 -3.37 -13.66
N LEU A 125 -5.33 -4.17 -13.12
CA LEU A 125 -4.68 -5.26 -13.86
C LEU A 125 -5.70 -6.25 -14.43
N HIS A 126 -6.85 -6.38 -13.79
CA HIS A 126 -7.92 -7.21 -14.27
C HIS A 126 -8.63 -6.61 -15.52
N PHE A 127 -8.50 -5.30 -15.84
CA PHE A 127 -9.31 -4.57 -16.86
C PHE A 127 -8.68 -4.58 -18.24
N GLY A 128 -7.46 -5.11 -18.39
CA GLY A 128 -6.99 -5.52 -19.71
C GLY A 128 -8.00 -6.50 -20.29
N GLY A 129 -8.71 -6.14 -21.34
CA GLY A 129 -9.46 -7.09 -22.15
C GLY A 129 -8.70 -7.30 -23.45
N PRO A 130 -8.99 -8.35 -24.23
CA PRO A 130 -8.45 -8.47 -25.58
C PRO A 130 -8.86 -7.24 -26.42
N SER A 131 -7.88 -6.56 -27.01
CA SER A 131 -8.06 -5.36 -27.83
C SER A 131 -8.83 -5.60 -29.13
N VAL A 132 -8.94 -6.87 -29.56
CA VAL A 132 -9.45 -7.27 -30.88
C VAL A 132 -10.95 -7.64 -30.87
N VAL A 133 -11.63 -7.63 -29.72
CA VAL A 133 -13.04 -8.11 -29.62
C VAL A 133 -13.98 -7.08 -28.96
N TRP A 134 -13.61 -5.80 -28.98
CA TRP A 134 -14.25 -4.76 -28.16
C TRP A 134 -15.70 -4.44 -28.54
N ASP A 135 -16.01 -4.43 -29.84
CA ASP A 135 -17.32 -3.95 -30.32
C ASP A 135 -18.48 -4.88 -29.93
N ASP A 136 -18.26 -6.20 -29.92
CA ASP A 136 -19.27 -7.19 -29.53
C ASP A 136 -19.25 -7.54 -28.03
N TRP A 137 -18.07 -7.48 -27.40
CA TRP A 137 -17.90 -7.52 -25.93
C TRP A 137 -18.73 -6.43 -25.25
N SER A 138 -18.77 -5.24 -25.86
CA SER A 138 -19.52 -4.09 -25.34
C SER A 138 -21.01 -4.42 -25.14
N ARG A 139 -21.67 -5.15 -26.04
CA ARG A 139 -23.13 -5.32 -26.00
C ARG A 139 -23.63 -6.22 -24.88
N GLU A 140 -22.88 -7.26 -24.52
CA GLU A 140 -23.27 -8.15 -23.40
C GLU A 140 -22.78 -7.61 -22.06
N ALA A 141 -21.57 -7.06 -22.01
CA ALA A 141 -21.04 -6.39 -20.81
C ALA A 141 -21.86 -5.14 -20.44
N LEU A 142 -22.38 -4.38 -21.42
CA LEU A 142 -23.30 -3.26 -21.21
C LEU A 142 -24.68 -3.71 -20.71
N ARG A 143 -25.14 -4.92 -21.09
CA ARG A 143 -26.47 -5.44 -20.72
C ARG A 143 -26.52 -6.08 -19.33
N ARG A 144 -25.49 -6.83 -18.94
CA ARG A 144 -25.47 -7.57 -17.66
C ARG A 144 -24.51 -6.99 -16.62
N GLY A 145 -23.66 -6.05 -17.01
CA GLY A 145 -22.54 -5.60 -16.19
C GLY A 145 -21.45 -6.67 -16.08
N LEU A 146 -20.21 -6.25 -15.84
CA LEU A 146 -19.15 -7.18 -15.44
C LEU A 146 -19.28 -7.46 -13.94
N SER A 147 -18.98 -8.69 -13.54
CA SER A 147 -18.86 -9.01 -12.10
C SER A 147 -17.86 -8.04 -11.45
N PRO A 148 -18.20 -7.42 -10.31
CA PRO A 148 -17.31 -6.49 -9.64
C PRO A 148 -16.03 -7.21 -9.23
N ARG A 149 -14.92 -6.48 -9.30
CA ARG A 149 -13.62 -7.03 -8.95
C ARG A 149 -13.33 -6.68 -7.53
N ALA A 150 -13.15 -7.72 -6.73
CA ALA A 150 -13.02 -7.60 -5.30
C ALA A 150 -11.71 -8.23 -4.85
N GLU A 151 -11.17 -7.63 -3.79
CA GLU A 151 -10.01 -8.09 -3.06
C GLU A 151 -10.31 -7.93 -1.57
N ALA A 152 -9.86 -8.89 -0.78
CA ALA A 152 -9.99 -8.82 0.66
C ALA A 152 -8.88 -7.90 1.23
N ALA A 153 -9.30 -6.95 2.05
CA ALA A 153 -8.42 -6.12 2.87
C ALA A 153 -9.06 -5.94 4.24
N TYR A 154 -8.23 -5.84 5.26
CA TYR A 154 -8.64 -5.80 6.66
C TYR A 154 -8.23 -4.46 7.26
N ALA A 155 -9.16 -3.79 7.94
CA ALA A 155 -8.82 -2.57 8.63
C ALA A 155 -7.88 -2.84 9.83
N GLY A 156 -7.05 -1.88 10.20
CA GLY A 156 -6.08 -2.04 11.29
C GLY A 156 -6.71 -2.42 12.64
N TRP A 157 -7.91 -1.94 12.94
CA TRP A 157 -8.65 -2.32 14.14
C TRP A 157 -9.06 -3.80 14.15
N ALA A 158 -9.09 -4.46 12.99
CA ALA A 158 -9.33 -5.89 12.87
C ALA A 158 -8.05 -6.72 12.95
N VAL A 159 -6.87 -6.10 13.07
CA VAL A 159 -5.58 -6.79 13.26
C VAL A 159 -5.30 -6.91 14.76
N PRO A 160 -5.34 -8.13 15.34
CA PRO A 160 -5.09 -8.33 16.77
C PRO A 160 -3.79 -7.66 17.25
N GLY A 161 -3.89 -6.94 18.37
CA GLY A 161 -2.75 -6.27 19.01
C GLY A 161 -2.28 -4.97 18.35
N LEU A 162 -2.69 -4.66 17.10
CA LEU A 162 -2.18 -3.48 16.39
C LEU A 162 -2.60 -2.15 17.04
N ALA A 163 -3.88 -2.01 17.40
CA ALA A 163 -4.38 -0.79 18.03
C ALA A 163 -3.67 -0.51 19.36
N GLU A 164 -3.44 -1.56 20.15
CA GLU A 164 -2.74 -1.46 21.43
C GLU A 164 -1.25 -1.17 21.24
N ALA A 165 -0.60 -1.85 20.28
CA ALA A 165 0.80 -1.59 19.91
C ALA A 165 1.02 -0.12 19.54
N LEU A 166 0.15 0.44 18.69
CA LEU A 166 0.22 1.85 18.29
C LEU A 166 -0.05 2.80 19.47
N ARG A 167 -0.98 2.44 20.37
CA ARG A 167 -1.32 3.24 21.54
C ARG A 167 -0.16 3.38 22.53
N VAL A 168 0.61 2.32 22.74
CA VAL A 168 1.74 2.31 23.69
C VAL A 168 3.07 2.69 23.06
N PHE A 169 3.11 2.82 21.73
CA PHE A 169 4.33 3.09 20.98
C PHE A 169 4.88 4.49 21.27
N GLU A 170 6.11 4.54 21.78
CA GLU A 170 6.81 5.79 22.06
C GLU A 170 7.39 6.38 20.78
N LEU A 171 7.01 7.62 20.45
CA LEU A 171 7.49 8.26 19.24
C LEU A 171 8.90 8.84 19.43
N HIS A 172 9.83 8.44 18.57
CA HIS A 172 11.19 8.98 18.60
C HIS A 172 11.23 10.45 18.18
N PRO A 173 12.16 11.26 18.73
CA PRO A 173 12.46 12.58 18.17
C PRO A 173 12.83 12.47 16.69
N GLY A 174 12.25 13.33 15.85
CA GLY A 174 12.45 13.31 14.40
C GLY A 174 11.79 12.13 13.67
N GLN A 175 10.96 11.32 14.36
CA GLN A 175 10.24 10.22 13.72
C GLN A 175 9.23 10.76 12.72
N CYS A 176 9.43 10.40 11.46
CA CYS A 176 8.58 10.76 10.33
C CYS A 176 7.99 9.53 9.64
N GLY A 177 8.09 8.36 10.25
CA GLY A 177 7.50 7.14 9.74
C GLY A 177 7.71 5.93 10.63
N LEU A 178 7.22 4.79 10.17
CA LEU A 178 7.47 3.48 10.75
C LEU A 178 7.45 2.38 9.68
N LEU A 179 8.08 1.27 9.98
CA LEU A 179 7.83 -0.02 9.34
C LEU A 179 7.09 -0.91 10.34
N LEU A 180 5.95 -1.42 9.92
CA LEU A 180 5.08 -2.28 10.71
C LEU A 180 5.34 -3.73 10.32
N TYR A 181 5.62 -4.56 11.30
CA TYR A 181 5.76 -6.00 11.15
C TYR A 181 4.73 -6.72 12.01
N VAL A 182 4.23 -7.84 11.50
CA VAL A 182 3.36 -8.77 12.23
C VAL A 182 3.95 -10.16 12.07
N ALA A 183 4.27 -10.81 13.20
CA ALA A 183 5.02 -12.06 13.23
C ALA A 183 6.35 -11.98 12.43
N ASP A 184 7.06 -10.85 12.57
CA ASP A 184 8.30 -10.49 11.84
C ASP A 184 8.18 -10.43 10.31
N ALA A 185 6.96 -10.52 9.77
CA ALA A 185 6.67 -10.27 8.37
C ALA A 185 6.34 -8.79 8.15
N LEU A 186 7.02 -8.12 7.21
CA LEU A 186 6.78 -6.70 6.90
C LEU A 186 5.35 -6.54 6.39
N ALA A 187 4.49 -5.87 7.15
CA ALA A 187 3.08 -5.68 6.84
C ALA A 187 2.85 -4.39 6.03
N SER A 188 3.49 -3.30 6.46
CA SER A 188 3.35 -1.98 5.85
C SER A 188 4.55 -1.10 6.16
N ALA A 189 4.86 -0.19 5.25
CA ALA A 189 5.73 0.96 5.49
C ALA A 189 4.89 2.22 5.44
N PHE A 190 5.05 3.12 6.41
CA PHE A 190 4.38 4.41 6.47
C PHE A 190 5.41 5.52 6.72
N VAL A 191 5.56 6.45 5.78
CA VAL A 191 6.49 7.58 5.86
C VAL A 191 5.75 8.85 5.48
N VAL A 192 6.06 9.95 6.15
CA VAL A 192 5.53 11.29 5.87
C VAL A 192 6.66 12.35 5.86
N PRO A 193 6.38 13.56 5.35
CA PRO A 193 7.41 14.59 5.15
C PRO A 193 8.02 15.15 6.44
N HIS A 194 7.23 15.20 7.52
CA HIS A 194 7.58 15.88 8.77
C HIS A 194 7.23 15.05 10.00
N ALA A 195 7.99 15.18 11.09
CA ALA A 195 7.71 14.45 12.33
C ALA A 195 6.37 14.83 12.97
N ASP A 196 6.01 16.11 12.95
CA ASP A 196 4.68 16.55 13.38
C ASP A 196 3.54 16.01 12.51
N ASP A 197 3.75 15.86 11.20
CA ASP A 197 2.76 15.20 10.34
C ASP A 197 2.60 13.74 10.77
N TYR A 198 3.70 13.08 11.14
CA TYR A 198 3.66 11.69 11.60
C TYR A 198 2.91 11.57 12.93
N ARG A 199 3.12 12.49 13.89
CA ARG A 199 2.37 12.52 15.15
C ARG A 199 0.86 12.65 14.91
N LEU A 200 0.47 13.52 13.97
CA LEU A 200 -0.94 13.74 13.62
C LEU A 200 -1.56 12.55 12.88
N LEU A 201 -0.77 11.87 12.05
CA LEU A 201 -1.25 10.79 11.18
C LEU A 201 -1.04 9.39 11.78
N HIS A 202 -0.23 9.23 12.82
CA HIS A 202 0.03 7.95 13.47
C HIS A 202 -1.27 7.21 13.88
N PRO A 203 -2.29 7.88 14.47
CA PRO A 203 -3.55 7.21 14.81
C PRO A 203 -4.31 6.66 13.60
N THR A 204 -4.07 7.15 12.38
CA THR A 204 -4.78 6.67 11.19
C THR A 204 -4.37 5.26 10.79
N LEU A 205 -3.24 4.75 11.29
CA LEU A 205 -2.76 3.40 11.02
C LEU A 205 -3.74 2.32 11.51
N VAL A 206 -4.57 2.61 12.52
CA VAL A 206 -5.64 1.72 12.98
C VAL A 206 -6.80 1.64 11.98
N GLU A 207 -6.98 2.68 11.17
CA GLU A 207 -8.04 2.76 10.16
C GLU A 207 -7.59 2.27 8.78
N ASP A 208 -6.29 2.02 8.60
CA ASP A 208 -5.70 1.64 7.33
C ASP A 208 -6.01 0.21 6.90
N LEU A 209 -5.81 -0.05 5.61
CA LEU A 209 -6.01 -1.36 5.00
C LEU A 209 -4.75 -2.21 5.04
N TYR A 210 -4.89 -3.44 5.51
CA TYR A 210 -3.85 -4.46 5.59
C TYR A 210 -4.26 -5.72 4.82
N GLY A 211 -3.27 -6.42 4.27
CA GLY A 211 -3.49 -7.65 3.52
C GLY A 211 -3.95 -8.81 4.39
N GLU A 212 -4.64 -9.76 3.78
CA GLU A 212 -5.14 -11.00 4.43
C GLU A 212 -4.05 -11.73 5.22
N LEU A 213 -2.84 -11.80 4.65
CA LEU A 213 -1.70 -12.48 5.29
C LEU A 213 -1.33 -11.84 6.63
N VAL A 214 -1.36 -10.50 6.71
CA VAL A 214 -1.05 -9.75 7.92
C VAL A 214 -2.10 -10.03 9.00
N HIS A 215 -3.38 -10.02 8.60
CA HIS A 215 -4.48 -10.37 9.49
C HIS A 215 -4.33 -11.81 10.02
N GLN A 216 -4.03 -12.78 9.16
CA GLN A 216 -3.79 -14.17 9.57
C GLN A 216 -2.59 -14.31 10.53
N TYR A 217 -1.47 -13.65 10.22
CA TYR A 217 -0.29 -13.68 11.08
C TYR A 217 -0.53 -13.04 12.45
N ALA A 218 -1.39 -12.03 12.54
CA ALA A 218 -1.74 -11.45 13.84
C ALA A 218 -2.56 -12.42 14.71
N TYR A 219 -3.38 -13.30 14.12
CA TYR A 219 -4.16 -14.30 14.85
C TYR A 219 -3.37 -15.54 15.23
N TYR A 220 -2.51 -16.02 14.33
CA TYR A 220 -1.85 -17.33 14.47
C TYR A 220 -0.34 -17.25 14.72
N GLY A 221 0.24 -16.06 14.62
CA GLY A 221 1.66 -15.83 14.83
C GLY A 221 2.04 -15.88 16.32
N ALA A 222 3.26 -16.34 16.58
CA ALA A 222 3.85 -16.24 17.90
C ALA A 222 4.28 -14.80 18.22
N PRO A 223 4.39 -14.45 19.51
CA PRO A 223 5.05 -13.20 19.91
C PRO A 223 6.46 -13.12 19.33
N VAL A 224 6.89 -11.91 18.96
CA VAL A 224 8.21 -11.67 18.38
C VAL A 224 9.20 -11.20 19.45
N PRO A 225 10.50 -11.49 19.32
CA PRO A 225 11.49 -11.08 20.31
C PRO A 225 11.73 -9.57 20.26
N GLU A 226 11.76 -8.95 21.44
CA GLU A 226 12.13 -7.54 21.61
C GLU A 226 13.61 -7.30 21.31
N PHE A 227 13.93 -6.11 20.82
CA PHE A 227 15.32 -5.66 20.74
C PHE A 227 15.82 -5.32 22.15
N THR A 228 16.82 -6.05 22.63
CA THR A 228 17.53 -5.72 23.88
C THR A 228 18.97 -5.40 23.56
N ALA A 229 19.38 -4.14 23.76
CA ALA A 229 20.78 -3.73 23.60
C ALA A 229 21.67 -4.50 24.58
N ARG A 230 22.71 -5.17 24.08
CA ARG A 230 23.66 -5.94 24.91
C ARG A 230 25.02 -5.25 24.93
N ILE A 231 25.14 -4.26 25.80
CA ILE A 231 26.39 -3.53 26.00
C ILE A 231 27.25 -4.31 27.01
N ARG A 232 28.36 -4.88 26.54
CA ARG A 232 29.30 -5.66 27.38
C ARG A 232 30.37 -4.74 27.98
N ASP A 233 30.64 -4.92 29.26
CA ASP A 233 31.78 -4.31 29.94
C ASP A 233 32.97 -5.30 29.90
N GLY A 234 33.79 -5.23 28.84
CA GLY A 234 34.94 -6.12 28.64
C GLY A 234 36.26 -5.56 29.16
N ALA A 235 37.36 -6.31 29.02
CA ALA A 235 38.70 -5.88 29.44
C ALA A 235 39.18 -4.66 28.62
N GLY A 236 39.05 -3.47 29.20
CA GLY A 236 39.26 -2.16 28.57
C GLY A 236 38.04 -1.23 28.63
N GLY A 237 36.93 -1.74 29.18
CA GLY A 237 35.52 -1.37 29.10
C GLY A 237 35.07 0.06 29.36
N ILE A 238 33.77 0.21 29.60
CA ILE A 238 33.07 1.50 29.61
C ILE A 238 33.59 2.32 30.80
N ARG A 239 34.37 3.37 30.54
CA ARG A 239 35.02 4.16 31.60
C ARG A 239 34.21 5.38 32.03
N GLY A 240 33.08 5.63 31.36
CA GLY A 240 32.17 6.71 31.71
C GLY A 240 30.97 6.82 30.75
N LEU A 241 30.18 7.87 30.96
CA LEU A 241 28.96 8.11 30.20
C LEU A 241 29.20 8.31 28.70
N ALA A 242 30.36 8.86 28.32
CA ALA A 242 30.72 9.03 26.91
C ALA A 242 30.89 7.68 26.22
N ASP A 243 31.61 6.74 26.84
CA ASP A 243 31.82 5.39 26.32
C ASP A 243 30.51 4.61 26.27
N LEU A 244 29.65 4.76 27.28
CA LEU A 244 28.32 4.14 27.30
C LEU A 244 27.43 4.65 26.16
N ARG A 245 27.41 5.97 25.92
CA ARG A 245 26.67 6.57 24.80
C ARG A 245 27.21 6.09 23.45
N ALA A 246 28.53 6.02 23.31
CA ALA A 246 29.16 5.52 22.09
C ALA A 246 28.78 4.05 21.83
N ALA A 247 28.82 3.21 22.86
CA ALA A 247 28.42 1.81 22.75
C ALA A 247 26.92 1.62 22.43
N ALA A 248 26.05 2.44 23.01
CA ALA A 248 24.62 2.44 22.70
C ALA A 248 24.36 2.85 21.23
N LEU A 249 24.99 3.92 20.76
CA LEU A 249 24.88 4.37 19.36
C LEU A 249 25.40 3.30 18.38
N GLU A 250 26.44 2.55 18.75
CA GLU A 250 26.94 1.47 17.91
C GLU A 250 25.95 0.29 17.83
N GLN A 251 25.29 -0.07 18.94
CA GLN A 251 24.22 -1.06 18.92
C GLN A 251 23.03 -0.61 18.07
N GLU A 252 22.65 0.67 18.13
CA GLU A 252 21.60 1.22 17.26
C GLU A 252 21.96 1.14 15.77
N ARG A 253 23.22 1.47 15.41
CA ARG A 253 23.69 1.36 14.02
C ARG A 253 23.73 -0.09 13.55
N ALA A 254 24.23 -1.01 14.39
CA ALA A 254 24.27 -2.42 14.07
C ALA A 254 22.85 -2.98 13.86
N TRP A 255 21.90 -2.58 14.70
CA TRP A 255 20.49 -2.90 14.52
C TRP A 255 19.95 -2.37 13.19
N ALA A 256 20.18 -1.09 12.89
CA ALA A 256 19.72 -0.47 11.65
C ALA A 256 20.25 -1.19 10.40
N VAL A 257 21.55 -1.52 10.38
CA VAL A 257 22.17 -2.27 9.28
C VAL A 257 21.57 -3.66 9.14
N ALA A 258 21.42 -4.41 10.25
CA ALA A 258 20.86 -5.75 10.23
C ALA A 258 19.39 -5.75 9.77
N HIS A 259 18.60 -4.83 10.31
CA HIS A 259 17.20 -4.65 9.93
C HIS A 259 17.07 -4.29 8.44
N ASP A 260 17.81 -3.29 7.96
CA ASP A 260 17.72 -2.83 6.57
C ASP A 260 18.18 -3.89 5.57
N GLY A 261 19.19 -4.68 5.92
CA GLY A 261 19.74 -5.73 5.07
C GLY A 261 18.97 -7.05 5.09
N LEU A 262 18.16 -7.31 6.13
CA LEU A 262 17.43 -8.57 6.30
C LEU A 262 15.91 -8.39 6.26
N MET A 263 15.36 -7.53 7.10
CA MET A 263 13.90 -7.42 7.31
C MET A 263 13.22 -6.48 6.31
N ALA A 264 13.89 -5.42 5.87
CA ALA A 264 13.36 -4.46 4.90
C ALA A 264 13.93 -4.65 3.48
N ARG A 265 14.70 -5.73 3.26
CA ARG A 265 15.47 -5.95 2.05
C ARG A 265 14.60 -6.00 0.81
N ASP A 266 13.57 -6.84 0.82
CA ASP A 266 12.71 -7.04 -0.36
C ASP A 266 11.91 -5.78 -0.71
N LEU A 267 11.49 -4.98 0.29
CA LEU A 267 10.86 -3.67 0.01
C LEU A 267 11.81 -2.75 -0.77
N ARG A 268 13.11 -2.76 -0.45
CA ARG A 268 14.13 -1.88 -1.06
C ARG A 268 14.67 -2.39 -2.40
N GLU A 269 14.92 -3.69 -2.51
CA GLU A 269 15.61 -4.28 -3.65
C GLU A 269 14.68 -4.67 -4.80
N THR A 270 13.39 -4.92 -4.51
CA THR A 270 12.40 -5.27 -5.53
C THR A 270 12.28 -4.18 -6.58
N SER A 271 12.28 -4.59 -7.84
CA SER A 271 12.06 -3.69 -8.98
C SER A 271 10.56 -3.53 -9.20
N TYR A 272 10.03 -2.33 -8.95
CA TYR A 272 8.62 -2.01 -9.12
C TYR A 272 8.36 -1.28 -10.44
N SER A 273 7.15 -1.45 -10.98
CA SER A 273 6.61 -0.53 -11.98
C SER A 273 5.98 0.67 -11.27
N PHE A 274 6.26 1.88 -11.76
CA PHE A 274 5.73 3.12 -11.19
C PHE A 274 4.86 3.84 -12.22
N GLU A 275 3.67 4.23 -11.81
CA GLU A 275 2.77 5.06 -12.60
C GLU A 275 2.50 6.37 -11.87
N ARG A 276 2.75 7.48 -12.56
CA ARG A 276 2.59 8.81 -11.98
C ARG A 276 1.12 9.19 -11.96
N ALA A 277 0.54 9.28 -10.76
CA ALA A 277 -0.83 9.73 -10.56
C ALA A 277 -0.95 11.26 -10.63
N TYR A 278 0.03 12.00 -10.09
CA TYR A 278 -0.01 13.47 -10.07
C TYR A 278 1.38 14.12 -9.90
N ARG A 279 1.52 15.38 -10.33
CA ARG A 279 2.72 16.21 -10.11
C ARG A 279 2.39 17.41 -9.23
N MET A 280 3.10 17.56 -8.11
CA MET A 280 2.89 18.57 -7.07
C MET A 280 4.11 19.49 -6.98
N GLY A 281 4.25 20.43 -7.92
CA GLY A 281 5.44 21.27 -8.01
C GLY A 281 6.74 20.45 -8.12
N PRO A 282 7.65 20.49 -7.12
CA PRO A 282 8.88 19.69 -7.11
C PRO A 282 8.66 18.21 -6.76
N PHE A 283 7.46 17.83 -6.35
CA PHE A 283 7.12 16.46 -5.94
C PHE A 283 6.30 15.72 -6.99
N SER A 284 6.32 14.39 -6.94
CA SER A 284 5.48 13.55 -7.80
C SER A 284 4.89 12.41 -7.00
N LEU A 285 3.57 12.22 -7.11
CA LEU A 285 2.83 11.12 -6.52
C LEU A 285 2.76 9.97 -7.53
N TYR A 286 3.21 8.80 -7.11
CA TYR A 286 3.16 7.57 -7.89
C TYR A 286 2.37 6.51 -7.14
N ARG A 287 1.69 5.65 -7.90
CA ARG A 287 1.35 4.28 -7.47
C ARG A 287 2.41 3.33 -8.00
N PHE A 288 2.62 2.22 -7.32
CA PHE A 288 3.56 1.21 -7.77
C PHE A 288 3.05 -0.22 -7.57
N LEU A 289 3.47 -1.09 -8.48
CA LEU A 289 3.14 -2.52 -8.47
C LEU A 289 4.42 -3.36 -8.50
N PRO A 290 4.46 -4.50 -7.79
CA PRO A 290 5.58 -5.42 -7.83
C PRO A 290 5.60 -6.19 -9.15
N PRO A 291 6.65 -6.97 -9.45
CA PRO A 291 6.70 -7.81 -10.65
C PRO A 291 5.76 -9.04 -10.58
N PHE A 292 5.17 -9.31 -9.42
CA PHE A 292 4.36 -10.50 -9.12
C PHE A 292 5.15 -11.80 -9.32
N GLU A 293 6.43 -11.80 -8.94
CA GLU A 293 7.29 -12.97 -9.03
C GLU A 293 6.79 -14.06 -8.07
N ARG A 294 6.70 -15.29 -8.55
CA ARG A 294 6.38 -16.44 -7.71
C ARG A 294 7.67 -16.93 -7.06
N GLY A 295 7.62 -17.30 -5.78
CA GLY A 295 8.79 -17.84 -5.08
C GLY A 295 8.89 -17.51 -3.60
N GLY A 296 7.79 -17.07 -2.97
CA GLY A 296 7.77 -16.78 -1.54
C GLY A 296 8.43 -15.45 -1.14
N ARG A 297 8.89 -14.64 -2.10
CA ARG A 297 9.41 -13.30 -1.84
C ARG A 297 8.28 -12.37 -1.48
N GLU A 298 8.52 -11.53 -0.49
CA GLU A 298 7.55 -10.54 -0.05
C GLU A 298 7.43 -9.41 -1.09
N GLN A 299 6.19 -9.08 -1.43
CA GLN A 299 5.87 -8.12 -2.48
C GLN A 299 4.79 -7.17 -2.00
N HIS A 300 5.05 -5.88 -2.22
CA HIS A 300 4.17 -4.80 -1.80
C HIS A 300 3.62 -4.06 -3.01
N ILE A 301 2.36 -3.67 -2.93
CA ILE A 301 1.84 -2.54 -3.72
C ILE A 301 1.91 -1.30 -2.84
N GLY A 302 1.85 -0.13 -3.43
CA GLY A 302 1.77 1.08 -2.64
C GLY A 302 1.78 2.35 -3.45
N GLU A 303 1.99 3.43 -2.72
CA GLU A 303 2.04 4.78 -3.24
C GLU A 303 3.18 5.54 -2.57
N VAL A 304 3.79 6.44 -3.32
CA VAL A 304 4.97 7.19 -2.90
C VAL A 304 4.89 8.60 -3.44
N ILE A 305 5.22 9.58 -2.60
CA ILE A 305 5.56 10.93 -3.07
C ILE A 305 7.08 11.03 -3.05
N THR A 306 7.67 11.32 -4.19
CA THR A 306 9.13 11.51 -4.29
C THR A 306 9.49 12.98 -4.46
N ASP A 307 10.65 13.36 -3.93
CA ASP A 307 11.30 14.63 -4.27
C ASP A 307 11.92 14.60 -5.68
N ARG A 308 12.58 15.69 -6.08
CA ARG A 308 13.29 15.80 -7.37
C ARG A 308 14.44 14.81 -7.54
N LYS A 309 14.99 14.29 -6.44
CA LYS A 309 16.06 13.29 -6.42
C LYS A 309 15.52 11.86 -6.45
N GLY A 310 14.20 11.68 -6.34
CA GLY A 310 13.54 10.37 -6.29
C GLY A 310 13.40 9.80 -4.87
N ARG A 311 13.84 10.52 -3.83
CA ARG A 311 13.76 10.06 -2.44
C ARG A 311 12.33 10.14 -1.93
N ALA A 312 11.92 9.15 -1.14
CA ALA A 312 10.58 9.09 -0.56
C ALA A 312 10.36 10.21 0.47
N ALA A 313 9.45 11.13 0.15
CA ALA A 313 8.90 12.10 1.08
C ALA A 313 7.64 11.57 1.78
N TYR A 314 6.88 10.73 1.09
CA TYR A 314 5.76 9.95 1.61
C TYR A 314 5.86 8.54 1.06
N LEU A 315 5.52 7.53 1.86
CA LEU A 315 5.40 6.15 1.43
C LEU A 315 4.26 5.49 2.21
N LYS A 316 3.41 4.75 1.51
CA LYS A 316 2.45 3.84 2.14
C LYS A 316 2.34 2.56 1.34
N THR A 317 2.49 1.42 2.01
CA THR A 317 2.55 0.12 1.35
C THR A 317 1.56 -0.88 1.93
N PHE A 318 1.20 -1.84 1.09
CA PHE A 318 0.28 -2.93 1.39
C PHE A 318 0.95 -4.24 0.93
N ARG A 319 1.17 -5.16 1.87
CA ARG A 319 1.71 -6.49 1.56
C ARG A 319 0.66 -7.35 0.87
N LEU A 320 1.01 -7.88 -0.29
CA LEU A 320 0.19 -8.85 -1.00
C LEU A 320 0.28 -10.23 -0.34
N SER A 321 -0.83 -10.96 -0.36
CA SER A 321 -0.83 -12.39 -0.05
C SER A 321 -0.28 -13.21 -1.23
N GLU A 322 0.12 -14.46 -0.96
CA GLU A 322 0.51 -15.41 -2.01
C GLU A 322 -0.59 -15.65 -3.05
N ASN A 323 -1.86 -15.59 -2.64
CA ASN A 323 -3.00 -15.67 -3.56
C ASN A 323 -3.03 -14.45 -4.50
N GLN A 324 -2.82 -13.25 -3.96
CA GLN A 324 -2.77 -12.01 -4.74
C GLN A 324 -1.57 -11.97 -5.69
N ILE A 325 -0.40 -12.44 -5.24
CA ILE A 325 0.79 -12.56 -6.10
C ILE A 325 0.52 -13.52 -7.27
N ARG A 326 -0.03 -14.72 -6.99
CA ARG A 326 -0.38 -15.68 -8.04
C ARG A 326 -1.40 -15.11 -9.04
N LYS A 327 -2.38 -14.37 -8.54
CA LYS A 327 -3.40 -13.70 -9.35
C LYS A 327 -2.78 -12.63 -10.25
N GLY A 328 -1.97 -11.73 -9.70
CA GLY A 328 -1.25 -10.69 -10.45
C GLY A 328 -0.31 -11.28 -11.51
N TYR A 329 0.42 -12.35 -11.18
CA TYR A 329 1.28 -13.06 -12.13
C TYR A 329 0.48 -13.61 -13.32
N LEU A 330 -0.66 -14.25 -13.05
CA LEU A 330 -1.54 -14.78 -14.10
C LEU A 330 -2.07 -13.67 -15.00
N LEU A 331 -2.47 -12.53 -14.44
CA LEU A 331 -2.98 -11.39 -15.19
C LEU A 331 -1.91 -10.76 -16.07
N ASN A 332 -0.70 -10.55 -15.53
CA ASN A 332 0.41 -10.02 -16.32
C ASN A 332 0.70 -10.94 -17.50
N ARG A 333 0.73 -12.26 -17.28
CA ARG A 333 0.96 -13.23 -18.36
C ARG A 333 -0.16 -13.25 -19.40
N LEU A 334 -1.41 -13.11 -18.97
CA LEU A 334 -2.54 -12.97 -19.89
C LEU A 334 -2.42 -11.69 -20.71
N ALA A 335 -2.11 -10.56 -20.07
CA ALA A 335 -1.92 -9.28 -20.75
C ALA A 335 -0.74 -9.31 -21.74
N ASP A 336 0.40 -9.89 -21.35
CA ASP A 336 1.57 -10.09 -22.20
C ASP A 336 1.24 -10.92 -23.46
N CYS A 337 0.21 -11.77 -23.40
CA CYS A 337 -0.24 -12.65 -24.48
C CYS A 337 -1.53 -12.15 -25.16
N ASP A 338 -1.88 -10.87 -25.02
CA ASP A 338 -3.12 -10.24 -25.50
C ASP A 338 -4.38 -11.03 -25.14
N TRP A 339 -4.41 -11.60 -23.94
CA TRP A 339 -5.50 -12.43 -23.41
C TRP A 339 -5.77 -13.72 -24.19
N HIS A 340 -4.82 -14.16 -25.01
CA HIS A 340 -4.93 -15.41 -25.75
C HIS A 340 -4.52 -16.60 -24.88
N LEU A 341 -5.48 -17.45 -24.49
CA LEU A 341 -5.25 -18.54 -23.55
C LEU A 341 -4.25 -19.60 -24.05
N GLY A 342 -4.23 -19.89 -25.37
CA GLY A 342 -3.25 -20.81 -25.97
C GLY A 342 -1.80 -20.31 -25.85
N ARG A 343 -1.49 -19.14 -26.41
CA ARG A 343 -0.20 -18.44 -26.21
C ARG A 343 0.18 -18.29 -24.73
N THR A 344 -0.79 -18.00 -23.86
CA THR A 344 -0.54 -17.92 -22.42
C THR A 344 -0.12 -19.29 -21.85
N ALA A 345 -0.74 -20.39 -22.29
CA ALA A 345 -0.39 -21.73 -21.86
C ALA A 345 1.04 -22.10 -22.30
N GLU A 346 1.41 -21.78 -23.54
CA GLU A 346 2.77 -21.95 -24.06
C GLU A 346 3.79 -21.14 -23.26
N ALA A 347 3.52 -19.85 -23.05
CA ALA A 347 4.39 -18.97 -22.26
C ALA A 347 4.54 -19.41 -20.80
N LEU A 348 3.53 -20.08 -20.24
CA LEU A 348 3.54 -20.64 -18.89
C LEU A 348 4.13 -22.06 -18.83
N GLY A 349 4.46 -22.67 -19.97
CA GLY A 349 4.91 -24.07 -20.04
C GLY A 349 3.85 -25.05 -19.52
N THR A 350 2.57 -24.82 -19.83
CA THR A 350 1.46 -25.61 -19.30
C THR A 350 0.36 -25.86 -20.35
N SER A 351 -0.71 -26.58 -19.98
CA SER A 351 -1.82 -26.86 -20.89
C SER A 351 -2.88 -25.78 -20.86
N TYR A 352 -3.62 -25.65 -21.96
CA TYR A 352 -4.79 -24.76 -22.04
C TYR A 352 -5.80 -25.01 -20.91
N ALA A 353 -6.09 -26.29 -20.62
CA ALA A 353 -7.01 -26.69 -19.57
C ALA A 353 -6.53 -26.22 -18.18
N GLU A 354 -5.23 -26.26 -17.94
CA GLU A 354 -4.63 -25.77 -16.70
C GLU A 354 -4.72 -24.25 -16.58
N VAL A 355 -4.53 -23.49 -17.67
CA VAL A 355 -4.76 -22.04 -17.66
C VAL A 355 -6.21 -21.71 -17.34
N VAL A 356 -7.18 -22.39 -17.98
CA VAL A 356 -8.61 -22.24 -17.68
C VAL A 356 -8.91 -22.51 -16.21
N ARG A 357 -8.36 -23.60 -15.65
CA ARG A 357 -8.52 -23.95 -14.23
C ARG A 357 -7.97 -22.85 -13.32
N ARG A 358 -6.80 -22.30 -13.62
CA ARG A 358 -6.17 -21.21 -12.85
C ARG A 358 -7.00 -19.93 -12.90
N VAL A 359 -7.53 -19.56 -14.06
CA VAL A 359 -8.39 -18.38 -14.21
C VAL A 359 -9.67 -18.54 -13.40
N ARG A 360 -10.32 -19.71 -13.42
CA ARG A 360 -11.49 -20.00 -12.56
C ARG A 360 -11.13 -19.95 -11.08
N GLY A 361 -10.04 -20.62 -10.67
CA GLY A 361 -9.57 -20.66 -9.29
C GLY A 361 -9.16 -19.29 -8.74
N ALA A 362 -8.74 -18.36 -9.62
CA ALA A 362 -8.46 -16.97 -9.29
C ALA A 362 -9.71 -16.09 -9.13
N GLY A 363 -10.93 -16.67 -9.24
CA GLY A 363 -12.19 -15.94 -9.21
C GLY A 363 -12.47 -15.16 -10.51
N LEU A 364 -11.73 -15.45 -11.58
CA LEU A 364 -11.83 -14.75 -12.88
C LEU A 364 -12.63 -15.54 -13.91
N GLY A 365 -13.44 -16.51 -13.46
CA GLY A 365 -14.22 -17.41 -14.33
C GLY A 365 -15.09 -16.68 -15.34
N GLY A 366 -15.69 -15.55 -14.97
CA GLY A 366 -16.50 -14.74 -15.89
C GLY A 366 -15.74 -14.18 -17.10
N LEU A 367 -14.40 -14.08 -17.03
CA LEU A 367 -13.57 -13.70 -18.19
C LEU A 367 -13.46 -14.83 -19.22
N LEU A 368 -13.61 -16.09 -18.80
CA LEU A 368 -13.53 -17.25 -19.69
C LEU A 368 -14.82 -17.45 -20.47
N ASP A 369 -15.97 -17.21 -19.84
CA ASP A 369 -17.27 -17.26 -20.51
C ASP A 369 -17.32 -16.21 -21.63
N ALA A 370 -16.72 -15.04 -21.39
CA ALA A 370 -16.51 -14.00 -22.39
C ALA A 370 -15.55 -14.43 -23.52
N HIS A 371 -14.46 -15.16 -23.22
CA HIS A 371 -13.55 -15.70 -24.24
C HIS A 371 -14.23 -16.81 -25.08
N ALA A 372 -15.09 -17.64 -24.50
CA ALA A 372 -15.83 -18.66 -25.24
C ALA A 372 -16.80 -18.04 -26.26
N VAL A 373 -17.46 -16.94 -25.89
CA VAL A 373 -18.31 -16.15 -26.81
C VAL A 373 -17.50 -15.50 -27.92
N ALA A 374 -16.34 -14.90 -27.60
CA ALA A 374 -15.42 -14.29 -28.58
C ALA A 374 -14.80 -15.28 -29.58
N ARG A 375 -14.79 -16.58 -29.25
CA ARG A 375 -14.31 -17.63 -30.15
C ARG A 375 -15.40 -18.06 -31.13
N ARG A 376 -16.63 -18.28 -30.64
CA ARG A 376 -17.79 -18.62 -31.48
C ARG A 376 -18.06 -17.55 -32.55
N LEU A 377 -17.95 -16.27 -32.17
CA LEU A 377 -18.12 -15.17 -33.12
C LEU A 377 -17.05 -15.10 -34.22
N ARG A 378 -15.84 -15.63 -33.97
CA ARG A 378 -14.80 -15.76 -35.02
C ARG A 378 -15.12 -16.89 -35.99
N GLU A 379 -15.59 -18.01 -35.47
CA GLU A 379 -16.03 -19.16 -36.27
C GLU A 379 -17.25 -18.81 -37.15
N ASP A 380 -18.15 -17.94 -36.67
CA ASP A 380 -19.32 -17.44 -37.40
C ASP A 380 -19.01 -16.35 -38.45
N GLN A 381 -17.84 -15.68 -38.40
CA GLN A 381 -17.41 -14.69 -39.40
C GLN A 381 -16.55 -15.30 -40.52
N GLU A 382 -15.99 -16.48 -40.28
CA GLU A 382 -15.21 -17.26 -41.25
C GLU A 382 -16.06 -18.33 -41.98
N SER A 383 -17.35 -18.43 -41.64
CA SER A 383 -18.38 -19.27 -42.29
C SER A 383 -19.35 -18.42 -43.09
#